data_AF-A0A382K994-F1
#
_entry.id   AF-A0A382K994-F1
#
_cell.length_a   1.000
_cell.length_b   1.000
_cell.length_c   1.000
_cell.angle_alpha   90.00
_cell.angle_beta   90.00
_cell.angle_gamma   90.00
#
_symmetry.space_group_name_H-M   'P 1'
#
loop_
_entity.id
_entity.type
_entity.pdbx_description
1 polymer ?
#
loop_
_entity_poly.entity_id
_entity_poly.type
_entity_poly.pdbx_seq_one_letter_code
_entity_poly.pdbx_strand_id
1 'polypeptide(L)'
;MGRIPAATRDPVPSDQTAEFDQLLAGAGSVPLVGPGSIFWHVPKAQQAVTALNQYLRNDSSLSDKTLELTMLVTARENDCMYVWNAHAASARA
;
A
#
# COMPACT_ATOMS: atom_id res chain seq x y z
N MET A 1 9.70 10.45 -3.87
CA MET A 1 9.19 10.82 -2.53
C MET A 1 7.77 11.33 -2.68
N GLY A 2 6.90 11.07 -1.68
CA GLY A 2 5.56 11.65 -1.64
C GLY A 2 5.65 13.18 -1.63
N ARG A 3 4.68 13.84 -2.28
CA ARG A 3 4.59 15.32 -2.33
C ARG A 3 3.78 15.92 -1.19
N ILE A 4 3.31 15.08 -0.27
CA ILE A 4 2.57 15.47 0.93
C ILE A 4 3.36 15.08 2.18
N PRO A 5 3.18 15.78 3.32
CA PRO A 5 3.81 15.42 4.58
C PRO A 5 3.44 13.99 5.02
N ALA A 6 4.26 13.38 5.86
CA ALA A 6 3.92 12.11 6.48
C ALA A 6 2.61 12.22 7.27
N ALA A 7 1.77 11.19 7.21
CA ALA A 7 0.54 11.15 7.97
C ALA A 7 0.83 11.22 9.47
N THR A 8 0.09 12.07 10.17
CA THR A 8 0.10 12.15 11.62
C THR A 8 -1.31 11.85 12.13
N ARG A 9 -1.43 11.56 13.43
CA ARG A 9 -2.70 11.28 14.07
C ARG A 9 -3.57 12.53 14.21
N ASP A 10 -2.97 13.71 14.37
CA ASP A 10 -3.67 14.96 14.70
C ASP A 10 -4.78 15.38 13.71
N PRO A 11 -4.59 15.33 12.38
CA PRO A 11 -5.63 15.71 11.42
C PRO A 11 -6.65 14.59 11.15
N VAL A 12 -6.52 13.41 11.77
CA VAL A 12 -7.45 12.29 11.55
C VAL A 12 -8.80 12.60 12.19
N PRO A 13 -9.92 12.43 11.45
CA PRO A 13 -11.26 12.58 12.03
C PRO A 13 -11.44 11.73 13.29
N SER A 14 -12.14 12.27 14.30
CA SER A 14 -12.30 11.61 15.59
C SER A 14 -12.96 10.23 15.51
N ASP A 15 -13.78 9.98 14.48
CA ASP A 15 -14.42 8.69 14.21
C ASP A 15 -13.50 7.67 13.50
N GLN A 16 -12.23 8.01 13.31
CA GLN A 16 -11.21 7.20 12.63
C GLN A 16 -9.90 7.05 13.41
N THR A 17 -9.80 7.64 14.62
CA THR A 17 -8.54 7.60 15.37
C THR A 17 -8.20 6.20 15.88
N ALA A 18 -9.22 5.37 16.18
CA ALA A 18 -9.01 4.00 16.61
C ALA A 18 -8.37 3.15 15.48
N GLU A 19 -8.80 3.37 14.24
CA GLU A 19 -8.26 2.72 13.06
C GLU A 19 -6.80 3.16 12.81
N PHE A 20 -6.49 4.45 13.00
CA PHE A 20 -5.10 4.92 12.93
C PHE A 20 -4.22 4.26 14.00
N ASP A 21 -4.70 4.19 15.24
CA ASP A 21 -3.97 3.57 16.35
C ASP A 21 -3.74 2.07 16.12
N GLN A 22 -4.73 1.36 15.57
CA GLN A 22 -4.60 -0.05 15.20
C GLN A 22 -3.57 -0.26 14.09
N LEU A 23 -3.59 0.58 13.05
CA LEU A 23 -2.59 0.54 11.99
C LEU A 23 -1.18 0.79 12.54
N LEU A 24 -1.04 1.78 13.43
CA LEU A 24 0.24 2.10 14.08
C LEU A 24 0.76 0.96 14.95
N ALA A 25 -0.11 0.33 15.74
CA ALA A 25 0.25 -0.82 16.55
C ALA A 25 0.74 -2.00 15.69
N GLY A 26 0.14 -2.23 14.52
CA GLY A 26 0.53 -3.30 13.61
C GLY A 26 1.79 -3.02 12.80
N ALA A 27 1.99 -1.78 12.36
CA ALA A 27 3.12 -1.39 11.50
C ALA A 27 4.36 -0.91 12.27
N GLY A 28 4.22 -0.57 13.55
CA GLY A 28 5.27 -0.01 14.42
C GLY A 28 5.62 1.45 14.13
N SER A 29 5.42 1.92 12.89
CA SER A 29 5.57 3.33 12.50
C SER A 29 4.74 3.64 11.26
N VAL A 30 4.43 4.92 11.05
CA VAL A 30 3.82 5.40 9.80
C VAL A 30 4.85 5.27 8.66
N PRO A 31 4.55 4.55 7.56
CA PRO A 31 5.47 4.45 6.43
C PRO A 31 5.78 5.81 5.83
N LEU A 32 7.04 6.06 5.46
CA LEU A 32 7.47 7.33 4.87
C LEU A 32 7.42 7.34 3.33
N VAL A 33 7.34 6.16 2.72
CA VAL A 33 7.44 5.97 1.27
C VAL A 33 6.41 4.99 0.74
N GLY A 34 6.17 5.08 -0.56
CA GLY A 34 5.27 4.21 -1.29
C GLY A 34 3.80 4.57 -1.17
N PRO A 35 2.93 3.88 -1.93
CA PRO A 35 1.51 4.20 -1.98
C PRO A 35 0.82 3.99 -0.63
N GLY A 36 1.31 3.04 0.18
CA GLY A 36 0.79 2.79 1.52
C GLY A 36 0.83 4.04 2.41
N SER A 37 1.91 4.84 2.37
CA SER A 37 2.00 6.04 3.22
C SER A 37 0.91 7.08 2.94
N ILE A 38 0.38 7.12 1.72
CA ILE A 38 -0.66 8.07 1.32
C ILE A 38 -2.02 7.70 1.91
N PHE A 39 -2.33 6.41 2.00
CA PHE A 39 -3.61 5.95 2.56
C PHE A 39 -3.69 6.12 4.08
N TRP A 40 -2.57 6.30 4.78
CA TRP A 40 -2.59 6.58 6.23
C TRP A 40 -3.25 7.91 6.60
N HIS A 41 -3.41 8.83 5.64
CA HIS A 41 -4.23 10.03 5.82
C HIS A 41 -5.74 9.72 5.90
N VAL A 42 -6.16 8.50 5.50
CA VAL A 42 -7.54 8.01 5.53
C VAL A 42 -7.54 6.58 6.12
N PRO A 43 -7.48 6.42 7.47
CA PRO A 43 -7.22 5.13 8.11
C PRO A 43 -8.14 3.99 7.69
N LYS A 44 -9.44 4.25 7.51
CA LYS A 44 -10.40 3.23 7.03
C LYS A 44 -10.03 2.72 5.62
N ALA A 45 -9.57 3.60 4.73
CA ALA A 45 -9.12 3.21 3.41
C ALA A 45 -7.81 2.40 3.47
N GLN A 46 -6.87 2.76 4.35
CA GLN A 46 -5.65 2.00 4.56
C GLN A 46 -5.94 0.57 5.05
N GLN A 47 -6.89 0.39 5.97
CA GLN A 47 -7.29 -0.94 6.42
C GLN A 47 -7.86 -1.77 5.27
N ALA A 48 -8.77 -1.20 4.48
CA ALA A 48 -9.36 -1.90 3.34
C ALA A 48 -8.32 -2.30 2.29
N VAL A 49 -7.42 -1.38 1.93
CA VAL A 49 -6.37 -1.66 0.92
C VAL A 49 -5.36 -2.67 1.42
N THR A 50 -5.04 -2.66 2.72
CA THR A 50 -4.13 -3.63 3.34
C THR A 50 -4.74 -5.02 3.36
N ALA A 51 -6.02 -5.14 3.74
CA ALA A 51 -6.73 -6.41 3.72
C ALA A 51 -6.83 -7.00 2.31
N LEU A 52 -7.14 -6.17 1.30
CA LEU A 52 -7.15 -6.62 -0.10
C LEU A 52 -5.76 -7.04 -0.57
N ASN A 53 -4.72 -6.27 -0.23
CA ASN A 53 -3.35 -6.61 -0.61
C ASN A 53 -2.90 -7.94 0.01
N GLN A 54 -3.20 -8.15 1.29
CA GLN A 54 -2.91 -9.39 2.01
C GLN A 54 -3.58 -10.58 1.31
N TYR A 55 -4.87 -10.47 1.00
CA TYR A 55 -5.60 -11.52 0.31
C TYR A 55 -4.98 -11.84 -1.06
N LEU A 56 -4.76 -10.82 -1.89
CA LEU A 56 -4.22 -11.03 -3.24
C LEU A 56 -2.82 -11.65 -3.20
N ARG A 57 -1.95 -11.22 -2.28
CA ARG A 57 -0.56 -11.66 -2.21
C ARG A 57 -0.37 -13.03 -1.55
N ASN A 58 -1.17 -13.34 -0.54
CA ASN A 58 -0.86 -14.45 0.36
C ASN A 58 -1.99 -15.49 0.45
N ASP A 59 -3.25 -15.10 0.22
CA ASP A 59 -4.40 -15.97 0.46
C ASP A 59 -5.16 -16.34 -0.82
N SER A 60 -4.80 -15.75 -1.97
CA SER A 60 -5.39 -16.05 -3.27
C SER A 60 -4.74 -17.28 -3.92
N SER A 61 -5.39 -17.82 -4.96
CA SER A 61 -4.83 -18.91 -5.77
C SER A 61 -3.90 -18.44 -6.89
N LEU A 62 -3.58 -17.15 -6.97
CA LEU A 62 -2.71 -16.60 -8.00
C LEU A 62 -1.26 -16.94 -7.70
N SER A 63 -0.50 -17.33 -8.73
CA SER A 63 0.94 -17.54 -8.57
C SER A 63 1.68 -16.20 -8.49
N ASP A 64 2.86 -16.20 -7.85
CA ASP A 64 3.73 -15.03 -7.78
C ASP A 64 4.02 -14.43 -9.16
N LYS A 65 4.24 -15.28 -10.17
CA LYS A 65 4.45 -14.85 -11.57
C LYS A 65 3.23 -14.11 -12.14
N THR A 66 2.02 -14.60 -11.88
CA THR A 66 0.80 -13.92 -12.31
C THR A 66 0.61 -12.59 -11.59
N LEU A 67 0.90 -12.54 -10.29
CA LEU A 67 0.82 -11.31 -9.50
C LEU A 67 1.80 -10.25 -10.02
N GLU A 68 3.07 -10.61 -10.23
CA GLU A 68 4.09 -9.71 -10.76
C GLU A 68 3.77 -9.21 -12.16
N LEU A 69 3.35 -10.11 -13.06
CA LEU A 69 2.91 -9.72 -14.41
C LEU A 69 1.73 -8.74 -14.35
N THR A 70 0.74 -9.00 -13.51
CA THR A 70 -0.44 -8.12 -13.34
C THR A 70 -0.03 -6.74 -12.83
N MET A 71 0.87 -6.68 -11.83
CA MET A 71 1.38 -5.41 -11.31
C MET A 71 2.17 -4.64 -12.37
N LEU A 72 3.02 -5.30 -13.17
CA LEU A 72 3.79 -4.66 -14.23
C LEU A 72 2.93 -4.15 -15.39
N VAL A 73 1.96 -4.95 -15.85
CA VAL A 73 1.01 -4.52 -16.89
C VAL A 73 0.24 -3.31 -16.38
N THR A 74 -0.33 -3.37 -15.17
CA THR A 74 -1.05 -2.24 -14.57
C THR A 74 -0.16 -0.99 -14.45
N ALA A 75 1.09 -1.17 -14.01
CA ALA A 75 2.05 -0.07 -13.90
C ALA A 75 2.35 0.55 -15.26
N ARG A 76 2.50 -0.28 -16.31
CA ARG A 76 2.75 0.20 -17.67
C ARG A 76 1.56 0.96 -18.24
N GLU A 77 0.35 0.43 -18.09
CA GLU A 77 -0.88 1.08 -18.56
C GLU A 77 -1.16 2.43 -17.88
N ASN A 78 -0.65 2.62 -16.65
CA ASN A 78 -0.79 3.86 -15.89
C ASN A 78 0.48 4.74 -15.90
N ASP A 79 1.50 4.40 -16.68
CA ASP A 79 2.83 5.04 -16.67
C ASP A 79 3.41 5.23 -15.24
N CYS A 80 3.16 4.25 -14.35
CA CYS A 80 3.53 4.29 -12.94
C CYS A 80 4.95 3.74 -12.71
N MET A 81 5.94 4.62 -12.83
CA MET A 81 7.35 4.26 -12.63
C MET A 81 7.67 3.71 -11.23
N TYR A 82 6.92 4.11 -10.20
CA TYR A 82 7.16 3.60 -8.84
C TYR A 82 6.90 2.10 -8.75
N VAL A 83 5.73 1.64 -9.19
CA VAL A 83 5.37 0.22 -9.17
C VAL A 83 6.24 -0.57 -10.15
N TRP A 84 6.48 -0.03 -11.35
CA TRP A 84 7.39 -0.67 -12.31
C TRP A 84 8.76 -0.96 -11.70
N ASN A 85 9.40 0.05 -11.11
CA ASN A 85 10.75 -0.11 -10.55
C ASN A 85 10.77 -1.02 -9.32
N ALA A 86 9.69 -1.06 -8.53
CA ALA A 86 9.59 -1.94 -7.37
C ALA A 86 9.47 -3.44 -7.76
N HIS A 87 8.90 -3.73 -8.93
CA HIS A 87 8.48 -5.09 -9.31
C HIS A 87 9.26 -5.69 -10.48
N ALA A 88 9.87 -4.87 -11.35
CA ALA A 88 10.51 -5.36 -12.57
C ALA A 88 11.67 -6.34 -12.32
N ALA A 89 12.35 -6.26 -11.17
CA ALA A 89 13.40 -7.22 -10.81
C ALA A 89 12.81 -8.58 -10.43
N SER A 90 11.80 -8.61 -9.55
CA SER A 90 11.12 -9.83 -9.12
C SER A 90 10.48 -10.59 -10.29
N ALA A 91 9.93 -9.86 -11.26
CA ALA A 91 9.32 -10.47 -12.44
C ALA A 91 10.32 -11.16 -13.40
N ARG A 92 11.63 -10.88 -13.27
CA ARG A 92 12.68 -11.49 -14.10
C ARG A 92 13.28 -12.75 -13.48
N ALA A 93 13.05 -12.99 -12.19
CA ALA A 93 13.54 -14.15 -11.46
C ALA A 93 12.68 -15.40 -11.74
#